data_AF-A0A353ZPX0-F1
#
_entry.id   AF-A0A353ZPX0-F1
#
_cell.length_a   1.000
_cell.length_b   1.000
_cell.length_c   1.000
_cell.angle_alpha   90.00
_cell.angle_beta   90.00
_cell.angle_gamma   90.00
#
_symmetry.space_group_name_H-M   'P 1'
#
loop_
_entity.id
_entity.type
_entity.pdbx_description
1 polymer ?
#
loop_
_entity_poly.entity_id
_entity_poly.type
_entity_poly.pdbx_seq_one_letter_code
_entity_poly.pdbx_strand_id
1 'polypeptide(L)'
;MSNDAHVPVILGGARTPFGRFRGGLSGLTSSELGAHAIRNALERSGVAPEQIQAVIVGQVIQAGAGQGPARQASLAAGIGWDVPTVTINKLCLSGLTAVIDAARMIRAGEADFIVAAGQESMTNAPHLLPRLRGGV
;
A
#
# COMPACT_ATOMS: atom_id res chain seq x y z
N MET A 1 -18.20 11.63 -20.27
CA MET A 1 -18.84 12.61 -19.35
C MET A 1 -18.51 12.17 -17.93
N SER A 2 -17.99 13.07 -17.10
CA SER A 2 -17.82 12.80 -15.65
C SER A 2 -19.22 12.57 -15.08
N ASN A 3 -19.44 11.43 -14.42
CA ASN A 3 -20.68 11.19 -13.68
C ASN A 3 -20.52 11.89 -12.32
N ASP A 4 -21.15 13.03 -12.15
CA ASP A 4 -21.05 13.85 -10.93
C ASP A 4 -21.66 13.18 -9.68
N ALA A 5 -22.23 11.98 -9.82
CA ALA A 5 -22.78 11.20 -8.72
C ALA A 5 -21.72 10.68 -7.72
N HIS A 6 -20.48 10.43 -8.15
CA HIS A 6 -19.41 9.92 -7.28
C HIS A 6 -18.11 10.70 -7.46
N VAL A 7 -17.91 11.75 -6.66
CA VAL A 7 -16.70 12.58 -6.67
C VAL A 7 -15.71 12.07 -5.61
N PRO A 8 -14.53 11.57 -6.01
CA PRO A 8 -13.52 11.12 -5.05
C PRO A 8 -12.95 12.31 -4.25
N VAL A 9 -12.85 12.13 -2.94
CA VAL A 9 -12.24 13.09 -2.02
C VAL A 9 -11.19 12.40 -1.15
N ILE A 10 -10.21 13.15 -0.63
CA ILE A 10 -9.20 12.65 0.29
C ILE A 10 -9.58 13.06 1.70
N LEU A 11 -9.93 12.09 2.55
CA LEU A 11 -10.36 12.32 3.93
C LEU A 11 -9.17 12.47 4.90
N GLY A 12 -8.03 11.86 4.59
CA GLY A 12 -6.84 11.90 5.45
C GLY A 12 -5.60 11.39 4.74
N GLY A 13 -4.43 11.70 5.32
CA GLY A 13 -3.14 11.29 4.79
C GLY A 13 -2.04 11.31 5.84
N ALA A 14 -1.14 10.33 5.75
CA ALA A 14 0.04 10.22 6.59
C ALA A 14 1.18 9.57 5.81
N ARG A 15 2.39 9.74 6.30
CA ARG A 15 3.61 9.10 5.76
C ARG A 15 4.62 8.89 6.87
N THR A 16 5.52 7.93 6.67
CA THR A 16 6.73 7.81 7.48
C THR A 16 7.71 8.96 7.15
N PRO A 17 8.74 9.19 7.98
CA PRO A 17 9.95 9.87 7.54
C PRO A 17 10.59 9.13 6.36
N PHE A 18 11.32 9.85 5.49
CA PHE A 18 12.17 9.24 4.48
C PHE A 18 13.51 8.88 5.11
N GLY A 19 13.76 7.58 5.31
CA GLY A 19 15.02 7.06 5.82
C GLY A 19 16.13 7.06 4.76
N ARG A 20 17.38 7.27 5.19
CA ARG A 20 18.55 7.01 4.33
C ARG A 20 18.78 5.50 4.18
N PHE A 21 19.38 5.08 3.06
CA PHE A 21 19.76 3.68 2.83
C PHE A 21 20.65 3.18 3.98
N ARG A 22 20.32 2.02 4.56
CA ARG A 22 20.97 1.46 5.77
C ARG A 22 20.96 2.41 6.98
N GLY A 23 20.01 3.35 7.04
CA GLY A 23 19.84 4.32 8.13
C GLY A 23 18.85 3.85 9.20
N GLY A 24 18.22 4.81 9.89
CA GLY A 24 17.39 4.57 11.07
C GLY A 24 16.11 3.75 10.87
N LEU A 25 15.65 3.55 9.62
CA LEU A 25 14.49 2.70 9.30
C LEU A 25 14.90 1.33 8.74
N SER A 26 16.19 0.98 8.76
CA SER A 26 16.72 -0.25 8.16
C SER A 26 16.14 -1.54 8.75
N GLY A 27 15.79 -1.53 10.04
CA GLY A 27 15.19 -2.68 10.72
C GLY A 27 13.74 -2.96 10.35
N LEU A 28 13.09 -2.10 9.55
CA LEU A 28 11.67 -2.21 9.21
C LEU A 28 11.47 -2.72 7.78
N THR A 29 10.57 -3.68 7.64
CA THR A 29 10.08 -4.17 6.35
C THR A 29 9.25 -3.10 5.64
N SER A 30 9.05 -3.25 4.32
CA SER A 30 8.16 -2.35 3.58
C SER A 30 6.73 -2.39 4.11
N SER A 31 6.22 -3.57 4.46
CA SER A 31 4.87 -3.77 5.02
C SER A 31 4.68 -3.07 6.36
N GLU A 32 5.68 -3.07 7.26
CA GLU A 32 5.60 -2.34 8.54
C GLU A 32 5.58 -0.82 8.33
N LEU A 33 6.38 -0.31 7.40
CA LEU A 33 6.38 1.11 7.03
C LEU A 33 5.04 1.54 6.42
N GLY A 34 4.50 0.72 5.51
CA GLY A 34 3.19 0.92 4.91
C GLY A 34 2.07 0.88 5.95
N ALA A 35 2.07 -0.13 6.83
CA ALA A 35 1.11 -0.27 7.90
C ALA A 35 1.10 0.94 8.85
N HIS A 36 2.28 1.46 9.19
CA HIS A 36 2.40 2.66 10.01
C HIS A 36 1.75 3.87 9.33
N ALA A 37 2.00 4.08 8.03
CA ALA A 37 1.38 5.16 7.28
C ALA A 37 -0.15 4.99 7.15
N ILE A 38 -0.63 3.78 6.86
CA ILE A 38 -2.06 3.48 6.71
C ILE A 38 -2.81 3.74 8.03
N ARG A 39 -2.31 3.21 9.16
CA ARG A 39 -2.95 3.38 10.47
C ARG A 39 -3.13 4.86 10.84
N ASN A 40 -2.10 5.66 10.64
CA ASN A 40 -2.14 7.10 10.92
C ASN A 40 -3.00 7.87 9.92
N ALA A 41 -3.13 7.40 8.67
CA ALA A 41 -4.03 8.00 7.70
C ALA A 41 -5.50 7.74 8.07
N LEU A 42 -5.82 6.51 8.51
CA LEU A 42 -7.15 6.15 9.04
C LEU A 42 -7.50 6.99 10.26
N GLU A 43 -6.61 7.06 11.25
CA GLU A 43 -6.80 7.88 12.46
C GLU A 43 -7.11 9.36 12.12
N ARG A 44 -6.34 9.97 11.21
CA ARG A 44 -6.55 11.36 10.78
C ARG A 44 -7.83 11.57 9.97
N SER A 45 -8.27 10.54 9.26
CA SER A 45 -9.51 10.59 8.46
C SER A 45 -10.77 10.41 9.30
N GLY A 46 -10.66 9.81 10.49
CA GLY A 46 -11.80 9.40 11.32
C GLY A 46 -12.58 8.20 10.77
N VAL A 47 -12.14 7.58 9.66
CA VAL A 47 -12.77 6.39 9.09
C VAL A 47 -12.33 5.15 9.86
N ALA A 48 -13.30 4.34 10.30
CA ALA A 48 -13.01 3.11 11.02
C ALA A 48 -12.45 2.03 10.06
N PRO A 49 -11.48 1.19 10.49
CA PRO A 49 -10.91 0.14 9.63
C PRO A 49 -11.94 -0.81 9.02
N GLU A 50 -13.05 -1.05 9.72
CA GLU A 50 -14.15 -1.94 9.31
C GLU A 50 -14.97 -1.37 8.15
N GLN A 51 -14.86 -0.06 7.88
CA GLN A 51 -15.54 0.57 6.74
C GLN A 51 -14.75 0.44 5.43
N ILE A 52 -13.47 0.04 5.50
CA ILE A 52 -12.62 -0.05 4.31
C ILE A 52 -13.04 -1.23 3.44
N GLN A 53 -13.35 -0.93 2.18
CA GLN A 53 -13.83 -1.93 1.20
C GLN A 53 -12.72 -2.42 0.27
N ALA A 54 -11.61 -1.69 0.15
CA ALA A 54 -10.44 -2.11 -0.62
C ALA A 54 -9.15 -1.42 -0.15
N VAL A 55 -8.02 -2.10 -0.33
CA VAL A 55 -6.68 -1.55 -0.06
C VAL A 55 -5.76 -1.72 -1.27
N ILE A 56 -5.24 -0.61 -1.78
CA ILE A 56 -4.35 -0.56 -2.93
C ILE A 56 -3.00 -0.02 -2.48
N VAL A 57 -1.93 -0.82 -2.60
CA VAL A 57 -0.59 -0.41 -2.17
C VAL A 57 0.41 -0.52 -3.31
N GLY A 58 1.10 0.59 -3.60
CA GLY A 58 2.22 0.61 -4.52
C GLY A 58 3.52 0.10 -3.88
N GLN A 59 4.21 -0.85 -4.50
CA GLN A 59 5.56 -1.29 -4.11
C GLN A 59 6.35 -1.79 -5.33
N VAL A 60 7.58 -1.31 -5.49
CA VAL A 60 8.43 -1.67 -6.64
C VAL A 60 9.21 -2.95 -6.36
N ILE A 61 9.99 -2.97 -5.28
CA ILE A 61 10.83 -4.13 -4.97
C ILE A 61 10.03 -5.10 -4.11
N GLN A 62 9.41 -6.09 -4.77
CA GLN A 62 8.59 -7.10 -4.08
C GLN A 62 9.37 -8.37 -3.72
N ALA A 63 10.59 -8.54 -4.27
CA ALA A 63 11.44 -9.67 -3.93
C ALA A 63 11.76 -9.66 -2.42
N GLY A 64 11.56 -10.80 -1.75
CA GLY A 64 11.79 -10.93 -0.31
C GLY A 64 10.69 -10.33 0.59
N ALA A 65 9.66 -9.69 0.03
CA ALA A 65 8.59 -9.06 0.82
C ALA A 65 7.49 -10.02 1.31
N GLY A 66 7.60 -11.32 1.00
CA GLY A 66 6.56 -12.31 1.32
C GLY A 66 5.33 -12.25 0.42
N GLN A 67 4.28 -12.99 0.79
CA GLN A 67 3.04 -13.06 0.01
C GLN A 67 2.16 -11.83 0.26
N GLY A 68 1.71 -11.18 -0.82
CA GLY A 68 0.79 -10.03 -0.76
C GLY A 68 1.28 -8.87 0.11
N PRO A 69 2.27 -8.07 -0.32
CA PRO A 69 2.76 -6.94 0.49
C PRO A 69 1.68 -5.95 0.92
N ALA A 70 0.68 -5.66 0.05
CA ALA A 70 -0.49 -4.88 0.40
C ALA A 70 -1.34 -5.53 1.52
N ARG A 71 -1.53 -6.85 1.46
CA ARG A 71 -2.25 -7.62 2.48
C ARG A 71 -1.55 -7.53 3.83
N GLN A 72 -0.23 -7.72 3.85
CA GLN A 72 0.55 -7.64 5.08
C GLN A 72 0.46 -6.24 5.72
N ALA A 73 0.59 -5.18 4.91
CA ALA A 73 0.46 -3.80 5.39
C ALA A 73 -0.95 -3.50 5.90
N SER A 74 -1.99 -3.96 5.18
CA SER A 74 -3.40 -3.82 5.55
C SER A 74 -3.71 -4.46 6.91
N LEU A 75 -3.33 -5.73 7.09
CA LEU A 75 -3.56 -6.46 8.34
C LEU A 75 -2.80 -5.84 9.50
N ALA A 76 -1.52 -5.51 9.29
CA ALA A 76 -0.73 -4.85 10.30
C ALA A 76 -1.33 -3.48 10.67
N ALA A 77 -1.96 -2.76 9.75
CA ALA A 77 -2.67 -1.50 10.01
C ALA A 77 -4.01 -1.66 10.75
N GLY A 78 -4.50 -2.88 10.96
CA GLY A 78 -5.76 -3.18 11.65
C GLY A 78 -6.98 -3.33 10.73
N ILE A 79 -6.78 -3.45 9.42
CA ILE A 79 -7.86 -3.69 8.45
C ILE A 79 -8.08 -5.20 8.31
N GLY A 80 -9.34 -5.65 8.28
CA GLY A 80 -9.75 -7.06 8.32
C GLY A 80 -9.27 -7.95 7.15
N TRP A 81 -9.34 -9.27 7.36
CA TRP A 81 -8.97 -10.29 6.35
C TRP A 81 -9.95 -10.36 5.17
N ASP A 82 -11.19 -9.99 5.40
CA ASP A 82 -12.28 -9.92 4.43
C ASP A 82 -12.10 -8.80 3.40
N VAL A 83 -11.30 -7.77 3.71
CA VAL A 83 -11.06 -6.65 2.80
C VAL A 83 -10.11 -7.06 1.68
N PRO A 84 -10.48 -6.90 0.39
CA PRO A 84 -9.60 -7.22 -0.74
C PRO A 84 -8.42 -6.25 -0.84
N THR A 85 -7.25 -6.78 -1.17
CA THR A 85 -6.00 -5.99 -1.28
C THR A 85 -5.30 -6.24 -2.61
N VAL A 86 -4.74 -5.21 -3.21
CA VAL A 86 -3.88 -5.33 -4.40
C VAL A 86 -2.54 -4.64 -4.19
N THR A 87 -1.46 -5.31 -4.58
CA THR A 87 -0.14 -4.69 -4.68
C THR A 87 0.13 -4.34 -6.13
N ILE A 88 0.42 -3.09 -6.41
CA ILE A 88 0.69 -2.62 -7.78
C ILE A 88 2.14 -2.17 -7.93
N ASN A 89 2.70 -2.43 -9.11
CA ASN A 89 4.03 -1.99 -9.48
C ASN A 89 3.98 -1.23 -10.80
N LYS A 90 4.13 0.09 -10.71
CA LYS A 90 4.36 1.01 -11.83
C LYS A 90 5.65 1.81 -11.58
N LEU A 91 6.70 1.13 -11.12
CA LEU A 91 7.98 1.73 -10.73
C LEU A 91 7.75 2.91 -9.77
N CYS A 92 8.45 4.03 -9.95
CA CYS A 92 8.32 5.22 -9.11
C CYS A 92 6.88 5.77 -9.00
N LEU A 93 6.00 5.44 -9.96
CA LEU A 93 4.60 5.87 -9.97
C LEU A 93 3.65 4.92 -9.22
N SER A 94 4.15 3.86 -8.58
CA SER A 94 3.29 2.84 -7.94
C SER A 94 2.35 3.44 -6.89
N GLY A 95 2.85 4.28 -5.99
CA GLY A 95 2.02 4.93 -4.96
C GLY A 95 0.95 5.86 -5.56
N LEU A 96 1.30 6.65 -6.58
CA LEU A 96 0.33 7.51 -7.27
C LEU A 96 -0.69 6.70 -8.08
N THR A 97 -0.26 5.58 -8.66
CA THR A 97 -1.18 4.67 -9.38
C THR A 97 -2.23 4.11 -8.42
N ALA A 98 -1.88 3.89 -7.14
CA ALA A 98 -2.83 3.40 -6.16
C ALA A 98 -3.94 4.43 -5.90
N VAL A 99 -3.56 5.71 -5.80
CA VAL A 99 -4.51 6.83 -5.66
C VAL A 99 -5.37 6.96 -6.92
N ILE A 100 -4.79 6.82 -8.11
CA ILE A 100 -5.52 6.87 -9.38
C ILE A 100 -6.58 5.76 -9.45
N ASP A 101 -6.20 4.53 -9.10
CA ASP A 101 -7.10 3.37 -9.16
C ASP A 101 -8.19 3.45 -8.09
N ALA A 102 -7.88 3.88 -6.86
CA ALA A 102 -8.89 4.15 -5.85
C ALA A 102 -9.90 5.22 -6.31
N ALA A 103 -9.42 6.31 -6.91
CA ALA A 103 -10.29 7.34 -7.45
C ALA A 103 -11.15 6.84 -8.62
N ARG A 104 -10.67 5.87 -9.42
CA ARG A 104 -11.46 5.22 -10.48
C ARG A 104 -12.56 4.34 -9.89
N MET A 105 -12.25 3.53 -8.88
CA MET A 105 -13.23 2.68 -8.19
C MET A 105 -14.36 3.50 -7.56
N ILE A 106 -14.03 4.62 -6.89
CA ILE A 106 -15.05 5.54 -6.34
C ILE A 106 -15.92 6.11 -7.46
N ARG A 107 -15.32 6.64 -8.55
CA ARG A 107 -16.08 7.17 -9.69
C ARG A 107 -16.99 6.13 -10.36
N ALA A 108 -16.57 4.87 -10.34
CA ALA A 108 -17.33 3.75 -10.88
C ALA A 108 -18.45 3.27 -9.94
N GLY A 109 -18.50 3.75 -8.69
CA GLY A 109 -19.45 3.28 -7.69
C GLY A 109 -19.12 1.89 -7.13
N GLU A 110 -17.86 1.45 -7.23
CA GLU A 110 -17.41 0.12 -6.78
C GLU A 110 -17.12 0.06 -5.27
N ALA A 111 -16.77 1.20 -4.67
CA ALA A 111 -16.50 1.34 -3.23
C ALA A 111 -16.57 2.82 -2.80
N ASP A 112 -16.87 3.04 -1.52
CA ASP A 112 -17.01 4.35 -0.87
C ASP A 112 -15.75 4.71 -0.07
N PHE A 113 -15.16 3.74 0.62
CA PHE A 113 -13.95 3.91 1.43
C PHE A 113 -12.84 2.98 0.98
N ILE A 114 -11.75 3.57 0.47
CA ILE A 114 -10.59 2.84 -0.06
C ILE A 114 -9.33 3.41 0.55
N VAL A 115 -8.43 2.54 1.00
CA VAL A 115 -7.06 2.93 1.35
C VAL A 115 -6.19 2.85 0.09
N ALA A 116 -5.61 3.98 -0.30
CA ALA A 116 -4.53 4.04 -1.29
C ALA A 116 -3.22 4.41 -0.59
N ALA A 117 -2.17 3.62 -0.81
CA ALA A 117 -0.87 3.81 -0.17
C ALA A 117 0.31 3.46 -1.08
N GLY A 118 1.51 3.76 -0.61
CA GLY A 118 2.76 3.29 -1.19
C GLY A 118 3.73 2.90 -0.09
N GLN A 119 4.55 1.88 -0.34
CA GLN A 119 5.56 1.41 0.60
C GLN A 119 6.81 0.93 -0.14
N GLU A 120 7.97 1.12 0.47
CA GLU A 120 9.24 0.63 -0.06
C GLU A 120 10.27 0.47 1.06
N SER A 121 11.10 -0.57 0.98
CA SER A 121 12.27 -0.73 1.85
C SER A 121 13.47 -1.18 1.03
N MET A 122 14.16 -0.20 0.44
CA MET A 122 15.35 -0.46 -0.39
C MET A 122 16.47 -1.14 0.41
N THR A 123 16.56 -0.87 1.72
CA THR A 123 17.55 -1.49 2.60
C THR A 123 17.37 -3.01 2.70
N ASN A 124 16.12 -3.48 2.69
CA ASN A 124 15.79 -4.90 2.82
C ASN A 124 15.60 -5.60 1.47
N ALA A 125 15.94 -4.95 0.35
CA ALA A 125 15.95 -5.57 -0.96
C ALA A 125 17.01 -6.70 -1.02
N PRO A 126 16.63 -7.96 -1.29
CA PRO A 126 17.55 -9.07 -1.27
C PRO A 126 18.45 -9.09 -2.51
N HIS A 127 19.61 -9.72 -2.38
CA HIS A 127 20.36 -10.21 -3.55
C HIS A 127 19.66 -11.46 -4.10
N LEU A 128 19.64 -11.60 -5.42
CA LEU A 128 19.06 -12.74 -6.11
C LEU A 128 20.17 -13.55 -6.79
N LEU A 129 20.08 -14.88 -6.70
CA LEU A 129 20.93 -15.80 -7.48
C LEU A 129 20.07 -16.47 -8.56
N PRO A 130 20.07 -15.96 -9.81
CA PRO A 130 19.26 -16.51 -10.89
C PRO A 130 19.60 -17.98 -11.15
N ARG A 131 18.60 -18.75 -11.60
CA ARG A 131 18.70 -20.17 -11.98
C ARG A 131 19.06 -21.17 -10.87
N LEU A 132 19.36 -20.73 -9.64
CA LEU A 132 19.64 -21.64 -8.50
C LEU A 132 18.50 -22.67 -8.27
N ARG A 133 17.25 -22.30 -8.54
CA ARG A 133 16.10 -23.21 -8.41
C ARG A 133 16.18 -24.42 -9.36
N GLY A 134 16.98 -24.35 -10.43
CA GLY A 134 17.22 -25.46 -11.35
C GLY A 134 18.27 -26.46 -10.88
N GLY A 135 18.89 -26.25 -9.71
CA GLY A 135 20.04 -27.01 -9.25
C GLY A 135 21.38 -26.35 -9.61
N VAL A 136 22.46 -26.96 -9.15
CA VAL A 136 23.85 -26.67 -9.56
C VAL A 136 24.28 -27.60 -10.68
#